data_AF-A0A9E3ZB83-F1
#
_entry.id   AF-A0A9E3ZB83-F1
#
_cell.length_a   1.000
_cell.length_b   1.000
_cell.length_c   1.000
_cell.angle_alpha   90.00
_cell.angle_beta   90.00
_cell.angle_gamma   90.00
#
_symmetry.space_group_name_H-M   'P 1'
#
loop_
_entity.id
_entity.type
_entity.pdbx_description
1 polymer ?
#
loop_
_entity_poly.entity_id
_entity_poly.type
_entity_poly.pdbx_seq_one_letter_code
_entity_poly.pdbx_strand_id
1 'polypeptide(L)'
;MPDPPGNAYPVVYADPPWRFRTYSAKGQGRSPDAHYPCMDLDAIKALPVSSWAAPDAVLLLWATDPLLPQALDVIAAWGFTYKTVGFYWAKLNGDGGPFKGLGFWTRANPEPCLLATRGRPKRRARDVDKLVMAPRREHSRKPDEVQDRIERLLEGPYLELFARASRPGWDAWGLEAGLFDGGKAPTRRWGSKKED
;
A
#
# COMPACT_ATOMS: atom_id res chain seq x y z
N MET A 1 0.99 -17.96 -4.37
CA MET A 1 2.05 -17.36 -5.21
C MET A 1 3.38 -17.86 -4.69
N PRO A 2 4.41 -17.99 -5.54
CA PRO A 2 5.76 -18.33 -5.07
C PRO A 2 6.28 -17.26 -4.10
N ASP A 3 7.27 -17.64 -3.29
CA ASP A 3 8.00 -16.70 -2.45
C ASP A 3 8.75 -15.66 -3.30
N PRO A 4 9.06 -14.46 -2.77
CA PRO A 4 9.91 -13.49 -3.45
C PRO A 4 11.32 -14.06 -3.69
N PRO A 5 12.05 -13.54 -4.70
CA PRO A 5 13.32 -14.12 -5.14
C PRO A 5 14.45 -14.00 -4.10
N GLY A 6 14.52 -12.90 -3.37
CA GLY A 6 15.41 -12.72 -2.22
C GLY A 6 14.77 -13.08 -0.88
N ASN A 7 15.60 -13.10 0.16
CA ASN A 7 15.19 -13.24 1.56
C ASN A 7 15.85 -12.16 2.43
N ALA A 8 15.44 -12.07 3.69
CA ALA A 8 15.97 -11.12 4.67
C ALA A 8 15.93 -9.65 4.20
N TYR A 9 14.77 -9.16 3.76
CA TYR A 9 14.60 -7.75 3.38
C TYR A 9 14.59 -6.80 4.59
N PRO A 10 15.50 -5.83 4.70
CA PRO A 10 15.44 -4.79 5.72
C PRO A 10 14.32 -3.79 5.48
N VAL A 11 13.76 -3.73 4.26
CA VAL A 11 12.66 -2.84 3.91
C VAL A 11 11.57 -3.60 3.16
N VAL A 12 10.37 -3.60 3.74
CA VAL A 12 9.15 -4.12 3.12
C VAL A 12 8.19 -2.95 2.92
N TYR A 13 7.71 -2.76 1.70
CA TYR A 13 6.70 -1.78 1.33
C TYR A 13 5.48 -2.52 0.80
N ALA A 14 4.28 -2.16 1.26
CA ALA A 14 3.09 -2.94 0.95
C ALA A 14 1.86 -2.05 0.76
N ASP A 15 1.06 -2.38 -0.27
CA ASP A 15 -0.27 -1.82 -0.52
C ASP A 15 -1.31 -2.95 -0.62
N PRO A 16 -1.74 -3.55 0.51
CA PRO A 16 -2.61 -4.71 0.46
C PRO A 16 -3.93 -4.43 -0.26
N PRO A 17 -4.48 -5.41 -1.00
CA PRO A 17 -5.75 -5.28 -1.70
C PRO A 17 -6.91 -5.44 -0.71
N TRP A 18 -7.08 -4.44 0.15
CA TRP A 18 -8.03 -4.44 1.25
C TRP A 18 -9.47 -4.70 0.76
N ARG A 19 -10.11 -5.74 1.29
CA ARG A 19 -11.54 -5.95 1.06
C ARG A 19 -12.36 -4.91 1.82
N PHE A 20 -13.00 -3.99 1.10
CA PHE A 20 -13.81 -2.94 1.70
C PHE A 20 -15.29 -3.36 1.73
N ARG A 21 -15.85 -3.66 2.91
CA ARG A 21 -17.29 -3.92 3.04
C ARG A 21 -18.06 -2.59 2.94
N THR A 22 -18.81 -2.41 1.86
CA THR A 22 -19.64 -1.20 1.65
C THR A 22 -21.01 -1.33 2.30
N TYR A 23 -21.53 -0.25 2.89
CA TYR A 23 -22.85 -0.20 3.56
C TYR A 23 -24.08 -0.33 2.63
N SER A 24 -23.90 -0.43 1.31
CA SER A 24 -25.01 -0.63 0.36
C SER A 24 -24.54 -1.31 -0.93
N ALA A 25 -25.47 -1.97 -1.64
CA ALA A 25 -25.22 -2.56 -2.96
C ALA A 25 -24.72 -1.52 -3.99
N LYS A 26 -25.22 -0.28 -3.94
CA LYS A 26 -24.72 0.84 -4.77
C LYS A 26 -23.27 1.23 -4.45
N GLY A 27 -22.79 0.96 -3.23
CA GLY A 27 -21.41 1.18 -2.83
C GLY A 27 -20.44 0.16 -3.44
N GLN A 28 -20.89 -1.06 -3.72
CA GLN A 28 -20.04 -2.15 -4.20
C GLN A 28 -19.38 -1.84 -5.55
N GLY A 29 -20.09 -1.15 -6.47
CA GLY A 29 -19.50 -0.70 -7.75
C GLY A 29 -18.40 0.37 -7.61
N ARG A 30 -18.11 0.83 -6.38
CA ARG A 30 -17.05 1.78 -6.03
C ARG A 30 -16.02 1.17 -5.08
N SER A 31 -16.18 -0.09 -4.66
CA SER A 31 -15.19 -0.78 -3.82
C SER A 31 -14.00 -1.23 -4.67
N PRO A 32 -12.85 -1.50 -4.04
CA PRO A 32 -11.70 -2.05 -4.77
C PRO A 32 -12.00 -3.37 -5.48
N ASP A 33 -12.98 -4.15 -4.99
CA ASP A 33 -13.42 -5.41 -5.61
C ASP A 33 -13.92 -5.24 -7.06
N ALA A 34 -14.36 -4.03 -7.43
CA ALA A 34 -14.77 -3.73 -8.80
C ALA A 34 -13.59 -3.61 -9.78
N HIS A 35 -12.36 -3.49 -9.26
CA HIS A 35 -11.14 -3.19 -10.00
C HIS A 35 -10.07 -4.29 -9.95
N TYR A 36 -9.95 -5.03 -8.84
CA TYR A 36 -9.04 -6.18 -8.67
C TYR A 36 -9.60 -7.14 -7.59
N PRO A 37 -9.22 -8.42 -7.59
CA PRO A 37 -9.63 -9.34 -6.53
C PRO A 37 -9.04 -8.87 -5.18
N CYS A 38 -9.91 -8.44 -4.27
CA CYS A 38 -9.50 -8.16 -2.90
C CYS A 38 -9.15 -9.43 -2.16
N MET A 39 -8.27 -9.32 -1.17
CA MET A 39 -7.98 -10.40 -0.24
C MET A 39 -8.75 -10.20 1.06
N ASP A 40 -9.26 -11.30 1.62
CA ASP A 40 -9.79 -11.30 2.97
C ASP A 40 -8.68 -10.98 3.98
N LEU A 41 -9.04 -10.32 5.08
CA LEU A 41 -8.07 -9.88 6.09
C LEU A 41 -7.22 -11.02 6.63
N ASP A 42 -7.83 -12.17 6.91
CA ASP A 42 -7.10 -13.35 7.40
C ASP A 42 -6.10 -13.88 6.37
N ALA A 43 -6.42 -13.81 5.07
CA ALA A 43 -5.50 -14.19 4.01
C ALA A 43 -4.31 -13.21 3.90
N ILE A 44 -4.53 -11.91 4.11
CA ILE A 44 -3.45 -10.91 4.17
C ILE A 44 -2.55 -11.19 5.38
N LYS A 45 -3.15 -11.41 6.56
CA LYS A 45 -2.42 -11.72 7.80
C LYS A 45 -1.63 -13.02 7.72
N ALA A 46 -2.12 -14.02 6.98
CA ALA A 46 -1.48 -15.32 6.81
C ALA A 46 -0.25 -15.31 5.89
N LEU A 47 0.04 -14.21 5.19
CA LEU A 47 1.26 -14.11 4.38
C LEU A 47 2.51 -14.23 5.28
N PRO A 48 3.51 -15.04 4.90
CA PRO A 48 4.68 -15.29 5.73
C PRO A 48 5.71 -14.15 5.62
N VAL A 49 5.28 -12.89 5.66
CA VAL A 49 6.16 -11.71 5.50
C VAL A 49 7.27 -11.69 6.55
N SER A 50 7.02 -12.25 7.73
CA SER A 50 8.02 -12.40 8.78
C SER A 50 9.19 -13.30 8.38
N SER A 51 8.99 -14.33 7.54
CA SER A 51 10.08 -15.19 7.06
C SER A 51 10.90 -14.53 5.95
N TRP A 52 10.32 -13.56 5.24
CA TRP A 52 11.00 -12.81 4.18
C TRP A 52 11.77 -11.60 4.70
N ALA A 53 11.34 -10.97 5.81
CA ALA A 53 12.00 -9.79 6.36
C ALA A 53 13.35 -10.10 7.05
N ALA A 54 14.25 -9.12 7.15
CA ALA A 54 15.50 -9.16 7.93
C ALA A 54 15.23 -9.02 9.44
N PRO A 55 16.07 -9.56 10.35
CA PRO A 55 15.84 -9.44 11.80
C PRO A 55 15.57 -8.01 12.26
N ASP A 56 16.34 -7.06 11.71
CA ASP A 56 16.10 -5.63 11.81
C ASP A 56 15.49 -5.12 10.50
N ALA A 57 14.20 -4.80 10.52
CA ALA A 57 13.48 -4.41 9.31
C ALA A 57 12.44 -3.31 9.56
N VAL A 58 12.11 -2.57 8.51
CA VAL A 58 11.03 -1.59 8.46
C VAL A 58 9.93 -2.10 7.53
N LEU A 59 8.70 -1.99 7.99
CA LEU A 59 7.50 -2.18 7.19
C LEU A 59 6.84 -0.83 6.95
N LEU A 60 6.57 -0.51 5.68
CA LEU A 60 5.77 0.61 5.24
C LEU A 60 4.48 0.10 4.60
N LEU A 61 3.35 0.37 5.25
CA LEU A 61 2.06 -0.24 4.93
C LEU A 61 1.02 0.82 4.60
N TRP A 62 0.54 0.87 3.36
CA TRP A 62 -0.60 1.71 3.02
C TRP A 62 -1.88 1.20 3.65
N ALA A 63 -2.65 2.14 4.20
CA ALA A 63 -3.96 1.88 4.74
C ALA A 63 -4.94 2.96 4.29
N THR A 64 -6.23 2.66 4.36
CA THR A 64 -7.31 3.66 4.30
C THR A 64 -7.80 3.92 5.72
N ASP A 65 -8.21 5.15 6.06
CA ASP A 65 -8.63 5.51 7.43
C ASP A 65 -9.62 4.54 8.10
N PRO A 66 -10.68 4.04 7.41
CA PRO A 66 -11.63 3.11 8.03
C PRO A 66 -11.05 1.73 8.35
N LEU A 67 -9.90 1.40 7.74
CA LEU A 67 -9.23 0.11 7.87
C LEU A 67 -7.94 0.19 8.71
N LEU A 68 -7.71 1.32 9.41
CA LEU A 68 -6.56 1.45 10.31
C LEU A 68 -6.49 0.34 11.37
N PRO A 69 -7.59 -0.07 12.04
CA PRO A 69 -7.54 -1.19 12.98
C PRO A 69 -7.02 -2.49 12.33
N GLN A 70 -7.50 -2.82 11.13
CA GLN A 70 -7.10 -3.99 10.37
C GLN A 70 -5.64 -3.89 9.90
N ALA A 71 -5.18 -2.69 9.52
CA ALA A 71 -3.79 -2.47 9.17
C ALA A 71 -2.85 -2.70 10.37
N LEU A 72 -3.26 -2.31 11.58
CA LEU A 72 -2.51 -2.61 12.81
C LEU A 72 -2.49 -4.12 13.11
N ASP A 73 -3.59 -4.83 12.88
CA ASP A 73 -3.63 -6.29 13.01
C ASP A 73 -2.69 -6.99 12.01
N VAL A 74 -2.60 -6.49 10.78
CA VAL A 74 -1.66 -6.99 9.76
C VAL A 74 -0.21 -6.73 10.17
N ILE A 75 0.11 -5.52 10.65
CA ILE A 75 1.44 -5.17 11.17
C ILE A 75 1.85 -6.17 12.26
N ALA A 76 0.96 -6.45 13.22
CA ALA A 76 1.22 -7.40 14.30
C ALA A 76 1.38 -8.83 13.79
N ALA A 77 0.51 -9.30 12.89
CA ALA A 77 0.55 -10.65 12.33
C ALA A 77 1.85 -10.91 11.54
N TRP A 78 2.38 -9.90 10.85
CA TRP A 78 3.66 -10.01 10.14
C TRP A 78 4.88 -9.85 11.05
N GLY A 79 4.70 -9.72 12.36
CA GLY A 79 5.79 -9.67 13.34
C GLY A 79 6.47 -8.30 13.44
N PHE A 80 5.78 -7.22 13.10
CA PHE A 80 6.27 -5.85 13.25
C PHE A 80 5.53 -5.13 14.39
N THR A 81 6.15 -4.08 14.92
CA THR A 81 5.53 -3.17 15.89
C THR A 81 5.32 -1.82 15.25
N TYR A 82 4.06 -1.35 15.21
CA TYR A 82 3.72 -0.01 14.73
C TYR A 82 4.49 1.07 15.50
N LYS A 83 4.96 2.10 14.79
CA LYS A 83 5.68 3.23 15.37
C LYS A 83 5.01 4.57 15.11
N THR A 84 4.68 4.85 13.85
CA THR A 84 4.14 6.14 13.43
C THR A 84 3.58 6.03 12.02
N VAL A 85 2.97 7.10 11.51
CA VAL A 85 2.76 7.25 10.06
C VAL A 85 4.09 7.63 9.41
N GLY A 86 4.57 6.82 8.47
CA GLY A 86 5.78 7.09 7.69
C GLY A 86 5.57 8.18 6.65
N PHE A 87 4.45 8.10 5.91
CA PHE A 87 4.07 9.09 4.91
C PHE A 87 2.57 9.37 4.92
N TYR A 88 2.20 10.60 4.56
CA TYR A 88 0.83 10.95 4.18
C TYR A 88 0.81 11.36 2.72
N TRP A 89 -0.07 10.74 1.93
CA TRP A 89 -0.35 11.20 0.57
C TRP A 89 -1.55 12.15 0.56
N ALA A 90 -1.25 13.45 0.51
CA ALA A 90 -2.22 14.49 0.22
C ALA A 90 -2.49 14.52 -1.29
N LYS A 91 -3.68 14.05 -1.67
CA LYS A 91 -4.10 13.96 -3.06
C LYS A 91 -4.40 15.34 -3.61
N LEU A 92 -3.88 15.63 -4.80
CA LEU A 92 -4.14 16.86 -5.54
C LEU A 92 -5.07 16.61 -6.74
N ASN A 93 -5.83 17.63 -7.10
CA ASN A 93 -6.56 17.75 -8.37
C ASN A 93 -5.60 18.17 -9.49
N GLY A 94 -6.08 18.18 -10.75
CA GLY A 94 -5.28 18.60 -11.90
C GLY A 94 -4.86 20.08 -11.89
N ASP A 95 -5.56 20.92 -11.14
CA ASP A 95 -5.24 22.34 -10.91
C ASP A 95 -4.27 22.56 -9.72
N GLY A 96 -3.80 21.48 -9.08
CA GLY A 96 -2.92 21.54 -7.91
C GLY A 96 -3.64 21.77 -6.57
N GLY A 97 -4.96 21.99 -6.56
CA GLY A 97 -5.74 22.11 -5.32
C GLY A 97 -5.94 20.76 -4.63
N PRO A 98 -6.28 20.75 -3.31
CA PRO A 98 -6.50 19.51 -2.58
C PRO A 98 -7.75 18.78 -3.11
N PHE A 99 -7.57 17.49 -3.43
CA PHE A 99 -8.68 16.60 -3.74
C PHE A 99 -9.58 16.41 -2.51
N LYS A 100 -10.89 16.36 -2.73
CA LYS A 100 -11.89 16.13 -1.68
C LYS A 100 -12.56 14.77 -1.88
N GLY A 101 -12.02 13.74 -1.25
CA GLY A 101 -12.65 12.42 -1.22
C GLY A 101 -13.97 12.44 -0.46
N LEU A 102 -14.84 11.45 -0.73
CA LEU A 102 -16.17 11.39 -0.11
C LEU A 102 -16.07 11.30 1.41
N GLY A 103 -15.26 10.33 1.89
CA GLY A 103 -15.16 9.96 3.30
C GLY A 103 -16.49 9.50 3.91
N PHE A 104 -16.47 9.17 5.20
CA PHE A 104 -17.67 8.73 5.94
C PHE A 104 -18.25 9.83 6.82
N TRP A 105 -17.39 10.53 7.56
CA TRP A 105 -17.78 11.59 8.50
C TRP A 105 -17.26 12.96 8.05
N THR A 106 -16.04 13.00 7.51
CA THR A 106 -15.41 14.19 6.93
C THR A 106 -14.90 13.85 5.53
N ARG A 107 -14.55 14.86 4.72
CA ARG A 107 -13.98 14.63 3.39
C ARG A 107 -12.63 13.92 3.49
N ALA A 108 -12.47 12.80 2.79
CA ALA A 108 -11.27 11.97 2.87
C ALA A 108 -10.10 12.55 2.05
N ASN A 109 -9.05 12.95 2.75
CA ASN A 109 -7.70 13.33 2.29
C ASN A 109 -6.93 13.70 3.57
N PRO A 110 -5.71 13.20 3.85
CA PRO A 110 -4.80 12.35 3.06
C PRO A 110 -4.95 10.83 3.27
N GLU A 111 -4.24 10.02 2.48
CA GLU A 111 -4.07 8.58 2.74
C GLU A 111 -2.79 8.31 3.56
N PRO A 112 -2.84 7.49 4.63
CA PRO A 112 -1.67 7.15 5.43
C PRO A 112 -0.89 5.94 4.90
N CYS A 113 0.44 6.05 4.95
CA CYS A 113 1.39 4.92 4.88
C CYS A 113 2.04 4.75 6.27
N LEU A 114 1.64 3.69 6.98
CA LEU A 114 2.09 3.40 8.33
C LEU A 114 3.54 2.89 8.31
N LEU A 115 4.34 3.30 9.30
CA LEU A 115 5.69 2.81 9.54
C LEU A 115 5.70 1.95 10.80
N ALA A 116 6.12 0.71 10.62
CA ALA A 116 6.33 -0.26 11.69
C ALA A 116 7.76 -0.82 11.61
N THR A 117 8.27 -1.33 12.72
CA THR A 117 9.63 -1.89 12.77
C THR A 117 9.65 -3.25 13.43
N ARG A 118 10.58 -4.09 13.01
CA ARG A 118 11.00 -5.31 13.67
C ARG A 118 12.46 -5.17 14.08
N GLY A 119 12.82 -5.60 15.29
CA GLY A 119 14.18 -5.41 15.80
C GLY A 119 14.53 -3.92 15.99
N ARG A 120 15.74 -3.53 15.58
CA ARG A 120 16.33 -2.19 15.75
C ARG A 120 16.90 -1.65 14.42
N PRO A 121 16.07 -1.46 13.37
CA PRO A 121 16.54 -0.99 12.08
C PRO A 121 17.10 0.44 12.18
N LYS A 122 18.09 0.74 11.34
CA LYS A 122 18.74 2.05 11.29
C LYS A 122 18.18 2.89 10.14
N ARG A 123 17.78 4.13 10.44
CA ARG A 123 17.50 5.14 9.40
C ARG A 123 18.80 5.76 8.89
N ARG A 124 18.89 5.99 7.59
CA ARG A 124 20.02 6.66 6.92
C ARG A 124 19.88 8.18 6.93
N ALA A 125 18.66 8.68 6.73
CA ALA A 125 18.36 10.11 6.67
C ALA A 125 17.40 10.55 7.78
N ARG A 126 17.45 11.83 8.15
CA ARG A 126 16.59 12.44 9.19
C ARG A 126 15.70 13.56 8.64
N ASP A 127 15.94 13.96 7.40
CA ASP A 127 15.32 15.09 6.69
C ASP A 127 14.30 14.64 5.63
N VAL A 128 13.83 13.38 5.72
CA VAL A 128 12.81 12.86 4.80
C VAL A 128 11.45 13.35 5.25
N ASP A 129 10.81 14.16 4.42
CA ASP A 129 9.49 14.70 4.70
C ASP A 129 8.41 13.62 4.70
N LYS A 130 7.49 13.72 5.66
CA LYS A 130 6.33 12.82 5.78
C LYS A 130 5.22 13.16 4.79
N LEU A 131 5.01 14.44 4.48
CA LEU A 131 3.92 14.88 3.62
C LEU A 131 4.31 14.76 2.14
N VAL A 132 3.53 14.01 1.38
CA VAL A 132 3.65 13.86 -0.07
C VAL A 132 2.43 14.49 -0.71
N MET A 133 2.64 15.54 -1.51
CA MET A 133 1.57 16.23 -2.24
C MET A 133 1.67 15.86 -3.71
N ALA A 134 0.80 14.95 -4.17
CA ALA A 134 0.89 14.42 -5.53
C ALA A 134 -0.51 14.20 -6.14
N PRO A 135 -0.67 14.40 -7.47
CA PRO A 135 -1.94 14.16 -8.14
C PRO A 135 -2.30 12.67 -8.16
N ARG A 136 -3.60 12.38 -8.21
CA ARG A 136 -4.09 11.02 -8.43
C ARG A 136 -3.77 10.57 -9.86
N ARG A 137 -3.35 9.31 -9.99
CA ARG A 137 -3.12 8.65 -11.28
C ARG A 137 -4.14 7.53 -11.51
N GLU A 138 -3.74 6.44 -12.14
CA GLU A 138 -4.56 5.23 -12.27
C GLU A 138 -5.07 4.75 -10.90
N HIS A 139 -6.19 4.02 -10.88
CA HIS A 139 -6.84 3.61 -9.64
C HIS A 139 -5.85 2.86 -8.71
N SER A 140 -5.79 3.27 -7.45
CA SER A 140 -4.86 2.77 -6.42
C SER A 140 -3.36 2.89 -6.70
N ARG A 141 -2.92 3.54 -7.79
CA ARG A 141 -1.48 3.77 -8.03
C ARG A 141 -0.94 4.83 -7.06
N LYS A 142 -0.08 4.40 -6.14
CA LYS A 142 0.62 5.23 -5.16
C LYS A 142 1.64 6.15 -5.85
N PRO A 143 2.02 7.30 -5.28
CA PRO A 143 2.99 8.21 -5.90
C PRO A 143 4.41 7.61 -5.89
N ASP A 144 5.10 7.66 -7.03
CA ASP A 144 6.45 7.07 -7.19
C ASP A 144 7.47 7.71 -6.22
N GLU A 145 7.28 8.99 -5.90
CA GLU A 145 8.13 9.76 -4.96
C GLU A 145 8.23 9.10 -3.57
N VAL A 146 7.23 8.33 -3.14
CA VAL A 146 7.31 7.63 -1.85
C VAL A 146 8.45 6.63 -1.85
N GLN A 147 8.66 5.88 -2.93
CA GLN A 147 9.78 4.95 -3.02
C GLN A 147 11.13 5.67 -3.08
N ASP A 148 11.23 6.82 -3.75
CA ASP A 148 12.44 7.67 -3.73
C ASP A 148 12.78 8.11 -2.29
N ARG A 149 11.76 8.52 -1.53
CA ARG A 149 11.90 8.90 -0.12
C ARG A 149 12.27 7.70 0.76
N ILE A 150 11.79 6.50 0.46
CA ILE A 150 12.17 5.27 1.15
C ILE A 150 13.65 4.95 0.91
N GLU A 151 14.12 5.03 -0.33
CA GLU A 151 15.54 4.80 -0.68
C GLU A 151 16.49 5.80 -0.01
N ARG A 152 16.02 7.05 0.20
CA ARG A 152 16.75 8.03 1.01
C ARG A 152 16.73 7.68 2.49
N LEU A 153 15.59 7.24 3.01
CA LEU A 153 15.38 6.97 4.43
C LEU A 153 16.10 5.70 4.91
N LEU A 154 16.16 4.66 4.08
CA LEU A 154 16.52 3.29 4.46
C LEU A 154 17.44 2.63 3.43
N GLU A 155 18.30 1.73 3.90
CA GLU A 155 19.11 0.88 3.02
C GLU A 155 18.32 -0.36 2.61
N GLY A 156 18.42 -0.75 1.34
CA GLY A 156 17.85 -1.99 0.82
C GLY A 156 18.64 -3.25 1.25
N PRO A 157 18.31 -4.42 0.69
CA PRO A 157 17.38 -4.66 -0.41
C PRO A 157 15.92 -4.35 -0.08
N TYR A 158 15.10 -4.11 -1.11
CA TYR A 158 13.71 -3.67 -0.97
C TYR A 158 12.73 -4.69 -1.56
N LEU A 159 11.66 -4.99 -0.81
CA LEU A 159 10.54 -5.81 -1.28
C LEU A 159 9.26 -4.96 -1.35
N GLU A 160 8.62 -4.92 -2.52
CA GLU A 160 7.28 -4.37 -2.70
C GLU A 160 6.24 -5.50 -2.79
N LEU A 161 5.36 -5.56 -1.79
CA LEU A 161 4.22 -6.46 -1.77
C LEU A 161 3.00 -5.81 -2.40
N PHE A 162 2.30 -6.60 -3.21
CA PHE A 162 1.17 -6.17 -4.04
C PHE A 162 1.55 -5.10 -5.06
N ALA A 163 2.79 -5.19 -5.55
CA ALA A 163 3.32 -4.29 -6.57
C ALA A 163 2.44 -4.30 -7.82
N ARG A 164 2.23 -3.12 -8.41
CA ARG A 164 1.56 -2.96 -9.71
C ARG A 164 2.48 -2.43 -10.80
N ALA A 165 3.69 -2.02 -10.43
CA ALA A 165 4.75 -1.58 -11.33
C ALA A 165 6.06 -2.15 -10.80
N SER A 166 6.97 -2.48 -11.72
CA SER A 166 8.33 -2.84 -11.36
C SER A 166 9.15 -1.58 -11.13
N ARG A 167 10.12 -1.66 -10.21
CA ARG A 167 11.08 -0.59 -9.94
C ARG A 167 12.50 -1.16 -9.91
N PRO A 168 13.47 -0.56 -10.61
CA PRO A 168 14.85 -1.00 -10.53
C PRO A 168 15.36 -1.03 -9.08
N GLY A 169 16.00 -2.12 -8.69
CA GLY A 169 16.50 -2.31 -7.31
C GLY A 169 15.46 -2.80 -6.29
N TRP A 170 14.21 -3.02 -6.72
CA TRP A 170 13.13 -3.56 -5.89
C TRP A 170 12.69 -4.93 -6.40
N ASP A 171 12.50 -5.87 -5.48
CA ASP A 171 11.78 -7.10 -5.78
C ASP A 171 10.28 -6.83 -5.68
N ALA A 172 9.57 -7.13 -6.77
CA ALA A 172 8.12 -6.95 -6.87
C ALA A 172 7.40 -8.28 -6.66
N TRP A 173 6.45 -8.31 -5.73
CA TRP A 173 5.63 -9.49 -5.43
C TRP A 173 4.15 -9.12 -5.52
N GLY A 174 3.36 -9.84 -6.31
CA GLY A 174 1.95 -9.53 -6.49
C GLY A 174 1.34 -10.23 -7.70
N LEU A 175 0.01 -10.42 -7.69
CA LEU A 175 -0.72 -10.98 -8.84
C LEU A 175 -0.66 -10.06 -10.07
N GLU A 176 -0.54 -8.75 -9.84
CA GLU A 176 -0.45 -7.71 -10.87
C GLU A 176 0.94 -7.07 -10.96
N ALA A 177 1.99 -7.77 -10.50
CA ALA A 177 3.36 -7.27 -10.59
C ALA A 177 3.72 -6.93 -12.04
N GLY A 178 4.21 -5.71 -12.26
CA GLY A 178 4.57 -5.18 -13.59
C GLY A 178 3.41 -4.70 -14.47
N LEU A 179 2.18 -4.62 -13.95
CA LEU A 179 0.99 -4.19 -14.72
C LEU A 179 1.17 -2.83 -15.44
N PHE A 180 1.89 -1.90 -14.84
CA PHE A 180 2.11 -0.55 -15.38
C PHE A 180 3.45 -0.36 -16.11
N ASP A 181 4.25 -1.41 -16.29
CA ASP A 181 5.59 -1.31 -16.90
C ASP A 181 5.52 -0.89 -18.38
N GLY A 182 4.44 -1.26 -19.06
CA GLY A 182 4.13 -0.84 -20.44
C GLY A 182 3.33 0.47 -20.56
N GLY A 183 3.11 1.18 -19.45
CA GLY A 183 2.31 2.41 -19.40
C GLY A 183 0.88 2.21 -18.88
N LYS A 184 -0.08 3.00 -19.37
CA LYS A 184 -1.47 2.98 -18.89
C LYS A 184 -2.13 1.63 -19.15
N ALA A 185 -2.45 0.89 -18.10
CA ALA A 185 -3.26 -0.32 -18.19
C ALA A 185 -4.75 0.00 -17.94
N PRO A 186 -5.69 -0.56 -18.72
CA PRO A 186 -7.11 -0.44 -18.43
C PRO A 186 -7.44 -1.21 -17.15
N THR A 187 -7.98 -0.53 -16.14
CA THR A 187 -8.53 -1.21 -14.96
C THR A 187 -9.82 -1.91 -15.37
N ARG A 188 -9.90 -3.24 -15.24
CA ARG A 188 -11.15 -3.99 -15.47
C ARG A 188 -12.25 -3.41 -14.57
N ARG A 189 -13.44 -3.23 -15.12
CA ARG A 189 -14.67 -2.97 -14.37
C ARG A 189 -15.44 -4.28 -14.36
N TRP A 190 -15.47 -5.00 -13.23
CA TRP A 190 -16.37 -6.15 -13.14
C TRP A 190 -17.80 -5.61 -13.09
N GLY A 191 -18.63 -5.96 -14.06
CA GLY A 191 -20.05 -5.61 -14.03
C GLY A 191 -20.69 -6.29 -12.81
N SER A 192 -21.37 -5.52 -11.96
CA SER A 192 -22.22 -6.09 -10.93
C SER A 192 -23.27 -6.95 -11.62
N LYS A 193 -23.24 -8.28 -11.39
CA LYS A 193 -24.35 -9.15 -11.78
C LYS A 193 -25.61 -8.58 -11.11
N LYS A 194 -26.59 -8.19 -11.92
CA LYS A 194 -27.96 -8.09 -11.44
C LYS A 194 -28.39 -9.53 -11.16
N GLU A 195 -28.62 -9.86 -9.90
CA GLU A 195 -29.48 -11.00 -9.59
C GLU A 195 -30.92 -10.51 -9.82
N ASP A 196 -31.63 -11.22 -10.70
CA ASP A 196 -33.06 -11.06 -10.97
C ASP A 196 -33.89 -11.64 -9.81
#